data_AF-A0AAE1AQX4-F1
#
_entry.id   AF-A0AAE1AQX4-F1
#
_cell.length_a   1.000
_cell.length_b   1.000
_cell.length_c   1.000
_cell.angle_alpha   90.00
_cell.angle_beta   90.00
_cell.angle_gamma   90.00
#
_symmetry.space_group_name_H-M   'P 1'
#
loop_
_entity.id
_entity.type
_entity.pdbx_description
1 polymer ?
#
loop_
_entity_poly.entity_id
_entity_poly.type
_entity_poly.pdbx_seq_one_letter_code
_entity_poly.pdbx_strand_id
1 'polypeptide(L)'
;MKFDDILEKHIGEFGAYQKTIYFLVSLPAVTEVIKILLPVFILATPKHRCSLPGLTNDTYAVQSEWHERLVNASIPWEQTEDSWEMSSCLMYQYENSTRLSPFQLSTNPEEENATRIQCNSWVYDHSEYMSAVSDFHMVCQYSDLKYHYLMIKFFGTFIGATLCGFLSDLYGRKLLLISCILLSLPATLIQLVSPFYWIFLTTHFFHGLFSAGVYTVLFVYIMEIIGPNYRMVAAILLEFFWIAGLLILVGAAYWIRDWKILVTVLVSPTIFFILYIWIIPESPRWLTSVGKYDEADKILKKIAKSNNKTETSRLLVSSVVDDVTGRNRAESAKVWKLFTNCGLFARTAICAYNRFILDLIYYGISLNVEHLGGNLYLNYTLSASVEAAANIGMCLLFLVFGLGRRALYCGCTIFGALSFGLSALSMLYWGSRVSSLSLSLVMIGKLGISASCTTIYVHTSELFPTSVRSSVMAVLDLAGMFGGAVSPYIFEMSDFMKGRMSAAFPMLVYGVTALAGGLLILLLPETKDKKMPDNIEDALKSDVQDTSKHTVLPDVLATQTHYAAINGVTERRAGGGGQSSSD
;
A
#
# COMPACT_ATOMS: atom_id res chain seq x y z
N MET A 1 -20.58 -27.56 -13.38
CA MET A 1 -21.05 -26.38 -12.62
C MET A 1 -19.86 -25.70 -11.97
N LYS A 2 -19.82 -24.35 -11.89
CA LYS A 2 -18.77 -23.63 -11.15
C LYS A 2 -19.16 -23.59 -9.67
N PHE A 3 -18.19 -23.58 -8.74
CA PHE A 3 -18.47 -23.47 -7.29
C PHE A 3 -19.38 -22.27 -6.95
N ASP A 4 -19.25 -21.18 -7.72
CA ASP A 4 -20.09 -19.98 -7.61
C ASP A 4 -21.60 -20.28 -7.83
N ASP A 5 -21.95 -21.28 -8.65
CA ASP A 5 -23.35 -21.71 -8.87
C ASP A 5 -23.99 -22.29 -7.60
N ILE A 6 -23.19 -22.94 -6.74
CA ILE A 6 -23.66 -23.50 -5.46
C ILE A 6 -24.04 -22.36 -4.51
N LEU A 7 -23.20 -21.33 -4.44
CA LEU A 7 -23.45 -20.15 -3.60
C LEU A 7 -24.68 -19.38 -4.08
N GLU A 8 -24.82 -19.18 -5.39
CA GLU A 8 -25.93 -18.42 -5.97
C GLU A 8 -27.27 -19.17 -5.83
N LYS A 9 -27.32 -20.46 -6.20
CA LYS A 9 -28.59 -21.18 -6.36
C LYS A 9 -29.04 -21.95 -5.12
N HIS A 10 -28.12 -22.37 -4.26
CA HIS A 10 -28.44 -23.34 -3.20
C HIS A 10 -28.19 -22.82 -1.78
N ILE A 11 -27.20 -21.94 -1.56
CA ILE A 11 -26.77 -21.56 -0.19
C ILE A 11 -27.11 -20.10 0.14
N GLY A 12 -27.14 -19.23 -0.87
CA GLY A 12 -27.25 -17.79 -0.72
C GLY A 12 -25.88 -17.10 -0.79
N GLU A 13 -25.84 -15.94 -1.43
CA GLU A 13 -24.59 -15.26 -1.76
C GLU A 13 -24.01 -14.44 -0.61
N PHE A 14 -24.85 -13.89 0.27
CA PHE A 14 -24.43 -13.07 1.41
C PHE A 14 -25.45 -13.10 2.58
N GLY A 15 -25.72 -14.31 3.10
CA GLY A 15 -26.62 -14.55 4.23
C GLY A 15 -26.03 -14.23 5.61
N ALA A 16 -26.81 -14.49 6.68
CA ALA A 16 -26.44 -14.09 8.05
C ALA A 16 -25.14 -14.75 8.55
N TYR A 17 -24.91 -16.02 8.19
CA TYR A 17 -23.68 -16.71 8.53
C TYR A 17 -22.46 -16.07 7.85
N GLN A 18 -22.57 -15.81 6.54
CA GLN A 18 -21.50 -15.18 5.76
C GLN A 18 -21.19 -13.77 6.28
N LYS A 19 -22.21 -12.99 6.65
CA LYS A 19 -22.03 -11.66 7.28
C LYS A 19 -21.28 -11.74 8.62
N THR A 20 -21.60 -12.73 9.45
CA THR A 20 -20.94 -12.92 10.75
C THR A 20 -19.47 -13.30 10.56
N ILE A 21 -19.19 -14.28 9.68
CA ILE A 21 -17.82 -14.70 9.37
C ILE A 21 -17.04 -13.58 8.71
N TYR A 22 -17.65 -12.84 7.77
CA TYR A 22 -17.06 -11.66 7.14
C TYR A 22 -16.61 -10.65 8.19
N PHE A 23 -17.49 -10.26 9.11
CA PHE A 23 -17.15 -9.30 10.16
C PHE A 23 -15.97 -9.80 11.02
N LEU A 24 -16.03 -11.05 11.50
CA LEU A 24 -14.97 -11.62 12.33
C LEU A 24 -13.62 -11.72 11.62
N VAL A 25 -13.62 -12.04 10.32
CA VAL A 25 -12.42 -12.17 9.50
C VAL A 25 -11.87 -10.82 9.07
N SER A 26 -12.70 -9.78 8.96
CA SER A 26 -12.25 -8.42 8.60
C SER A 26 -11.65 -7.64 9.77
N LEU A 27 -11.96 -7.98 11.02
CA LEU A 27 -11.41 -7.25 12.19
C LEU A 27 -9.86 -7.21 12.24
N PRO A 28 -9.09 -8.27 11.91
CA PRO A 28 -7.63 -8.20 11.80
C PRO A 28 -7.13 -7.09 10.88
N ALA A 29 -7.85 -6.75 9.80
CA ALA A 29 -7.47 -5.69 8.87
C ALA A 29 -7.30 -4.34 9.58
N VAL A 30 -8.07 -4.07 10.63
CA VAL A 30 -7.95 -2.86 11.47
C VAL A 30 -6.57 -2.82 12.15
N THR A 31 -6.11 -3.93 12.70
CA THR A 31 -4.78 -3.96 13.34
C THR A 31 -3.65 -3.94 12.32
N GLU A 32 -3.86 -4.47 11.12
CA GLU A 32 -2.85 -4.49 10.06
C GLU A 32 -2.56 -3.10 9.49
N VAL A 33 -3.59 -2.30 9.20
CA VAL A 33 -3.39 -0.91 8.76
C VAL A 33 -2.69 -0.08 9.84
N ILE A 34 -3.08 -0.27 11.11
CA ILE A 34 -2.45 0.40 12.24
C ILE A 34 -0.96 0.08 12.21
N LYS A 35 -0.59 -1.20 12.18
CA LYS A 35 0.80 -1.64 12.10
C LYS A 35 1.55 -1.05 10.91
N ILE A 36 0.92 -0.94 9.73
CA ILE A 36 1.54 -0.42 8.52
C ILE A 36 1.91 1.07 8.66
N LEU A 37 1.01 1.89 9.22
CA LEU A 37 1.19 3.34 9.29
C LEU A 37 1.62 3.87 10.66
N LEU A 38 1.71 2.99 11.67
CA LEU A 38 2.27 3.30 13.00
C LEU A 38 3.65 3.99 12.96
N PRO A 39 4.57 3.67 12.01
CA PRO A 39 5.84 4.37 11.89
C PRO A 39 5.73 5.90 11.78
N VAL A 40 4.61 6.45 11.29
CA VAL A 40 4.39 7.91 11.23
C VAL A 40 4.52 8.57 12.60
N PHE A 41 4.05 7.91 13.66
CA PHE A 41 4.11 8.45 15.02
C PHE A 41 5.35 7.97 15.78
N ILE A 42 5.83 6.75 15.50
CA ILE A 42 7.05 6.22 16.14
C ILE A 42 8.31 6.94 15.65
N LEU A 43 8.34 7.35 14.38
CA LEU A 43 9.48 8.01 13.75
C LEU A 43 9.35 9.54 13.72
N ALA A 44 8.36 10.11 14.41
CA ALA A 44 8.23 11.54 14.56
C ALA A 44 9.52 12.12 15.16
N THR A 45 10.02 13.20 14.57
CA THR A 45 11.31 13.78 14.98
C THR A 45 11.12 14.77 16.12
N PRO A 46 11.54 14.46 17.36
CA PRO A 46 11.51 15.44 18.43
C PRO A 46 12.51 16.56 18.14
N LYS A 47 12.21 17.77 18.62
CA LYS A 47 13.17 18.87 18.61
C LYS A 47 14.43 18.42 19.34
N HIS A 48 15.56 18.67 18.73
CA HIS A 48 16.84 18.19 19.24
C HIS A 48 17.93 19.21 18.99
N ARG A 49 18.98 19.08 19.79
CA ARG A 49 20.21 19.85 19.65
C ARG A 49 21.39 18.99 20.03
N CYS A 50 22.59 19.46 19.69
CA CYS A 50 23.81 18.81 20.10
C CYS A 50 23.98 18.82 21.62
N SER A 51 24.45 17.69 22.16
CA SER A 51 24.84 17.58 23.57
C SER A 51 26.15 18.31 23.81
N LEU A 52 26.23 19.07 24.90
CA LEU A 52 27.40 19.87 25.22
C LEU A 52 28.52 18.99 25.79
N PRO A 53 29.75 19.06 25.23
CA PRO A 53 30.85 18.22 25.68
C PRO A 53 31.26 18.57 27.11
N GLY A 54 31.40 17.55 27.96
CA GLY A 54 31.79 17.70 29.36
C GLY A 54 30.64 17.94 30.35
N LEU A 55 29.39 18.06 29.87
CA LEU A 55 28.21 18.19 30.74
C LEU A 55 27.44 16.85 30.80
N THR A 56 27.44 16.20 31.96
CA THR A 56 26.79 14.87 32.11
C THR A 56 25.27 14.93 32.29
N ASN A 57 24.73 16.06 32.75
CA ASN A 57 23.28 16.27 32.97
C ASN A 57 22.72 17.32 32.01
N ASP A 58 23.09 17.24 30.73
CA ASP A 58 22.55 18.15 29.72
C ASP A 58 21.08 17.80 29.39
N THR A 59 20.19 18.81 29.38
CA THR A 59 18.77 18.66 29.00
C THR A 59 18.40 19.65 27.92
N TYR A 60 17.44 19.29 27.06
CA TYR A 60 17.02 20.18 25.97
C TYR A 60 16.47 21.51 26.52
N ALA A 61 15.60 21.43 27.54
CA ALA A 61 15.10 22.59 28.25
C ALA A 61 16.23 23.32 29.00
N VAL A 62 16.17 24.65 28.97
CA VAL A 62 17.11 25.53 29.67
C VAL A 62 16.95 25.36 31.18
N GLN A 63 18.01 24.89 31.85
CA GLN A 63 17.99 24.64 33.29
C GLN A 63 18.25 25.90 34.12
N SER A 64 19.06 26.83 33.59
CA SER A 64 19.49 28.05 34.28
C SER A 64 20.06 29.06 33.28
N GLU A 65 20.24 30.30 33.71
CA GLU A 65 20.84 31.36 32.89
C GLU A 65 22.28 31.01 32.45
N TRP A 66 23.01 30.24 33.26
CA TRP A 66 24.34 29.75 32.88
C TRP A 66 24.24 28.78 31.70
N HIS A 67 23.29 27.84 31.76
CA HIS A 67 23.07 26.83 30.74
C HIS A 67 22.68 27.47 29.42
N GLU A 68 21.81 28.48 29.48
CA GLU A 68 21.39 29.27 28.32
C GLU A 68 22.58 29.92 27.61
N ARG A 69 23.48 30.56 28.38
CA ARG A 69 24.69 31.19 27.83
C ARG A 69 25.60 30.15 27.17
N LEU A 70 25.77 28.98 27.78
CA LEU A 70 26.62 27.93 27.21
C LEU A 70 26.03 27.35 25.92
N VAL A 71 24.71 27.12 25.89
CA VAL A 71 24.01 26.67 24.68
C VAL A 71 24.17 27.71 23.57
N ASN A 72 23.94 29.00 23.85
CA ASN A 72 24.06 30.07 22.86
C ASN A 72 25.48 30.25 22.33
N ALA A 73 26.50 30.00 23.16
CA ALA A 73 27.90 30.05 22.74
C ALA A 73 28.30 28.81 21.92
N SER A 74 27.75 27.64 22.23
CA SER A 74 28.17 26.37 21.64
C SER A 74 27.39 25.99 20.37
N ILE A 75 26.16 26.46 20.22
CA ILE A 75 25.26 26.04 19.14
C ILE A 75 25.02 27.22 18.18
N PRO A 76 25.29 27.05 16.87
CA PRO A 76 25.03 28.09 15.89
C PRO A 76 23.54 28.33 15.69
N TRP A 77 23.20 29.59 15.47
CA TRP A 77 21.87 29.99 15.01
C TRP A 77 21.82 29.94 13.49
N GLU A 78 20.82 29.27 12.95
CA GLU A 78 20.50 29.25 11.53
C GLU A 78 19.27 30.12 11.27
N GLN A 79 19.32 30.88 10.18
CA GLN A 79 18.20 31.69 9.75
C GLN A 79 17.28 30.83 8.87
N THR A 80 16.13 30.47 9.41
CA THR A 80 15.02 29.87 8.65
C THR A 80 14.20 30.98 7.97
N GLU A 81 13.38 30.67 6.95
CA GLU A 81 12.65 31.69 6.16
C GLU A 81 11.82 32.68 7.02
N ASP A 82 11.37 32.28 8.21
CA ASP A 82 10.50 33.07 9.09
C ASP A 82 11.03 33.28 10.54
N SER A 83 12.13 32.64 10.96
CA SER A 83 12.66 32.71 12.34
C SER A 83 14.15 32.37 12.42
N TRP A 84 14.82 32.85 13.47
CA TRP A 84 16.14 32.35 13.87
C TRP A 84 15.94 31.13 14.77
N GLU A 85 16.44 29.99 14.34
CA GLU A 85 16.36 28.74 15.10
C GLU A 85 17.76 28.20 15.37
N MET A 86 17.93 27.52 16.50
CA MET A 86 19.20 26.86 16.80
C MET A 86 19.41 25.69 15.83
N SER A 87 20.61 25.57 15.28
CA SER A 87 20.98 24.43 14.44
C SER A 87 20.84 23.14 15.24
N SER A 88 20.09 22.18 14.71
CA SER A 88 19.86 20.90 15.37
C SER A 88 21.05 19.93 15.25
N CYS A 89 21.95 20.17 14.28
CA CYS A 89 22.96 19.21 13.86
C CYS A 89 24.40 19.72 13.87
N LEU A 90 24.61 21.02 14.04
CA LEU A 90 25.93 21.64 14.05
C LEU A 90 26.24 22.20 15.44
N MET A 91 27.54 22.21 15.79
CA MET A 91 28.06 22.88 16.98
C MET A 91 29.35 23.62 16.64
N TYR A 92 29.69 24.62 17.43
CA TYR A 92 30.96 25.33 17.35
C TYR A 92 32.08 24.55 18.04
N GLN A 93 33.24 24.49 17.37
CA GLN A 93 34.49 23.99 17.93
C GLN A 93 35.52 25.12 17.93
N TYR A 94 36.04 25.39 19.12
CA TYR A 94 37.06 26.41 19.37
C TYR A 94 38.46 25.77 19.38
N GLU A 95 39.40 26.38 18.67
CA GLU A 95 40.76 25.85 18.45
C GLU A 95 41.58 25.75 19.75
N ASN A 96 41.27 26.60 20.75
CA ASN A 96 41.92 26.63 22.08
C ASN A 96 41.18 25.82 23.18
N SER A 97 40.26 24.93 22.80
CA SER A 97 39.38 24.15 23.70
C SER A 97 40.10 23.26 24.73
N THR A 98 41.40 23.01 24.59
CA THR A 98 42.18 22.25 25.60
C THR A 98 42.56 23.07 26.84
N ARG A 99 42.39 24.40 26.83
CA ARG A 99 42.81 25.30 27.93
C ARG A 99 41.69 26.15 28.54
N LEU A 100 40.53 26.24 27.88
CA LEU A 100 39.43 27.07 28.35
C LEU A 100 38.47 26.22 29.19
N SER A 101 38.36 26.53 30.47
CA SER A 101 37.21 26.09 31.28
C SER A 101 35.91 26.59 30.64
N PRO A 102 34.76 25.91 30.81
CA PRO A 102 33.45 26.38 30.33
C PRO A 102 33.09 27.82 30.76
N PHE A 103 33.82 28.36 31.74
CA PHE A 103 33.70 29.69 32.31
C PHE A 103 34.28 30.85 31.46
N GLN A 104 35.01 30.55 30.37
CA GLN A 104 35.72 31.58 29.57
C GLN A 104 35.29 31.67 28.10
N LEU A 105 34.27 30.94 27.64
CA LEU A 105 33.73 31.15 26.28
C LEU A 105 33.12 32.55 26.21
N SER A 106 33.71 33.43 25.41
CA SER A 106 33.11 34.72 25.08
C SER A 106 31.85 34.50 24.24
N THR A 107 30.91 35.43 24.38
CA THR A 107 29.59 35.38 23.73
C THR A 107 29.61 35.60 22.21
N ASN A 108 30.79 35.84 21.62
CA ASN A 108 30.95 36.12 20.18
C ASN A 108 31.77 35.01 19.48
N PRO A 109 31.12 33.98 18.92
CA PRO A 109 31.79 32.90 18.19
C PRO A 109 32.59 33.37 16.95
N GLU A 110 32.28 34.56 16.42
CA GLU A 110 32.99 35.18 15.30
C GLU A 110 34.36 35.78 15.70
N GLU A 111 34.56 36.13 16.97
CA GLU A 111 35.82 36.72 17.45
C GLU A 111 36.91 35.67 17.75
N GLU A 112 36.53 34.40 17.95
CA GLU A 112 37.43 33.32 18.39
C GLU A 112 37.76 32.26 17.32
N ASN A 113 37.55 32.55 16.02
CA ASN A 113 37.77 31.60 14.92
C ASN A 113 37.07 30.23 15.12
N ALA A 114 35.81 30.24 15.59
CA ALA A 114 35.06 29.01 15.81
C ALA A 114 34.73 28.31 14.49
N THR A 115 35.06 27.02 14.39
CA THR A 115 34.70 26.18 13.24
C THR A 115 33.39 25.44 13.50
N ARG A 116 32.59 25.18 12.46
CA ARG A 116 31.33 24.42 12.59
C ARG A 116 31.62 22.94 12.36
N ILE A 117 31.27 22.10 13.33
CA ILE A 117 31.42 20.64 13.24
C ILE A 117 30.08 19.92 13.43
N GLN A 118 30.02 18.68 12.95
CA GLN A 118 28.89 17.78 13.20
C GLN A 118 29.00 17.16 14.60
N CYS A 119 27.84 16.96 15.22
CA CYS A 119 27.74 16.43 16.57
C CYS A 119 27.60 14.91 16.56
N ASN A 120 28.18 14.24 17.58
CA ASN A 120 28.09 12.79 17.74
C ASN A 120 27.04 12.35 18.78
N SER A 121 26.50 13.30 19.55
CA SER A 121 25.56 13.06 20.63
C SER A 121 24.53 14.18 20.71
N TRP A 122 23.29 13.85 21.01
CA TRP A 122 22.15 14.77 20.98
C TRP A 122 21.34 14.73 22.26
N VAL A 123 20.63 15.82 22.52
CA VAL A 123 19.64 15.95 23.58
C VAL A 123 18.30 16.31 22.95
N TYR A 124 17.24 15.64 23.40
CA TYR A 124 15.91 15.72 22.81
C TYR A 124 14.90 16.41 23.73
N ASP A 125 13.94 17.09 23.12
CA ASP A 125 12.75 17.56 23.81
C ASP A 125 11.73 16.41 23.92
N HIS A 126 11.43 16.02 25.15
CA HIS A 126 10.44 14.98 25.46
C HIS A 126 9.08 15.55 25.87
N SER A 127 8.85 16.86 25.71
CA SER A 127 7.59 17.50 26.06
C SER A 127 6.42 17.03 25.20
N GLU A 128 6.65 16.81 23.90
CA GLU A 128 5.63 16.40 22.94
C GLU A 128 5.59 14.88 22.74
N TYR A 129 6.73 14.23 22.47
CA TYR A 129 6.79 12.81 22.13
C TYR A 129 8.05 12.13 22.70
N MET A 130 7.92 10.85 23.08
CA MET A 130 9.07 9.96 23.26
C MET A 130 9.03 8.98 22.10
N SER A 131 9.94 9.13 21.14
CA SER A 131 9.90 8.44 19.86
C SER A 131 11.08 7.46 19.70
N ALA A 132 10.98 6.51 18.77
CA ALA A 132 12.11 5.62 18.51
C ALA A 132 13.32 6.37 17.93
N VAL A 133 13.10 7.55 17.32
CA VAL A 133 14.18 8.43 16.84
C VAL A 133 15.08 8.86 17.99
N SER A 134 14.52 9.17 19.16
CA SER A 134 15.31 9.52 20.34
C SER A 134 16.04 8.32 20.96
N ASP A 135 15.44 7.12 20.91
CA ASP A 135 16.05 5.90 21.46
C ASP A 135 17.23 5.40 20.61
N PHE A 136 17.17 5.53 19.28
CA PHE A 136 18.19 5.05 18.34
C PHE A 136 19.04 6.14 17.69
N HIS A 137 18.88 7.40 18.11
CA HIS A 137 19.60 8.57 17.59
C HIS A 137 19.54 8.74 16.06
N MET A 138 18.35 8.59 15.47
CA MET A 138 18.12 8.66 14.02
C MET A 138 17.97 10.11 13.50
N VAL A 139 18.95 10.96 13.82
CA VAL A 139 18.96 12.39 13.48
C VAL A 139 20.24 12.79 12.76
N CYS A 140 20.22 13.94 12.08
CA CYS A 140 21.40 14.52 11.41
C CYS A 140 22.04 13.54 10.41
N GLN A 141 23.30 13.17 10.57
CA GLN A 141 24.00 12.22 9.68
C GLN A 141 23.33 10.83 9.65
N TYR A 142 22.51 10.50 10.66
CA TYR A 142 21.80 9.23 10.78
C TYR A 142 20.29 9.35 10.47
N SER A 143 19.85 10.42 9.81
CA SER A 143 18.45 10.59 9.37
C SER A 143 17.99 9.45 8.46
N ASP A 144 18.92 8.90 7.66
CA ASP A 144 18.62 7.93 6.61
C ASP A 144 18.13 6.59 7.18
N LEU A 145 18.47 6.32 8.45
CA LEU A 145 18.02 5.14 9.19
C LEU A 145 16.49 5.07 9.31
N LYS A 146 15.79 6.22 9.27
CA LYS A 146 14.32 6.26 9.26
C LYS A 146 13.76 5.64 7.97
N TYR A 147 14.30 6.04 6.81
CA TYR A 147 13.84 5.54 5.51
C TYR A 147 14.21 4.07 5.30
N HIS A 148 15.39 3.64 5.78
CA HIS A 148 15.77 2.22 5.81
C HIS A 148 14.76 1.38 6.59
N TYR A 149 14.32 1.88 7.75
CA TYR A 149 13.31 1.24 8.57
C TYR A 149 11.94 1.16 7.86
N LEU A 150 11.51 2.21 7.17
CA LEU A 150 10.27 2.19 6.38
C LEU A 150 10.37 1.21 5.19
N MET A 151 11.47 1.25 4.43
CA MET A 151 11.68 0.42 3.25
C MET A 151 11.68 -1.08 3.60
N ILE A 152 12.38 -1.48 4.67
CA ILE A 152 12.52 -2.90 5.00
C ILE A 152 11.16 -3.55 5.29
N LYS A 153 10.20 -2.79 5.81
CA LYS A 153 8.83 -3.27 6.01
C LYS A 153 8.17 -3.63 4.69
N PHE A 154 8.21 -2.73 3.70
CA PHE A 154 7.65 -3.00 2.36
C PHE A 154 8.34 -4.17 1.67
N PHE A 155 9.66 -4.29 1.85
CA PHE A 155 10.40 -5.45 1.36
C PHE A 155 9.93 -6.76 2.02
N GLY A 156 9.68 -6.73 3.34
CA GLY A 156 9.03 -7.81 4.06
C GLY A 156 7.65 -8.13 3.52
N THR A 157 6.81 -7.10 3.31
CA THR A 157 5.46 -7.22 2.76
C THR A 157 5.47 -7.88 1.38
N PHE A 158 6.40 -7.50 0.50
CA PHE A 158 6.59 -8.10 -0.84
C PHE A 158 6.84 -9.61 -0.77
N ILE A 159 7.80 -10.03 0.06
CA ILE A 159 8.12 -11.45 0.25
C ILE A 159 6.94 -12.16 0.92
N GLY A 160 6.32 -11.51 1.90
CA GLY A 160 5.21 -12.02 2.68
C GLY A 160 3.98 -12.32 1.84
N ALA A 161 3.54 -11.39 1.00
CA ALA A 161 2.38 -11.57 0.13
C ALA A 161 2.58 -12.75 -0.84
N THR A 162 3.77 -12.88 -1.43
CA THR A 162 4.08 -13.97 -2.36
C THR A 162 4.15 -15.31 -1.65
N LEU A 163 4.94 -15.40 -0.58
CA LEU A 163 5.17 -16.64 0.16
C LEU A 163 3.90 -17.10 0.87
N CYS A 164 3.24 -16.20 1.59
CA CYS A 164 2.01 -16.52 2.30
C CYS A 164 0.87 -16.82 1.33
N GLY A 165 0.74 -16.11 0.20
CA GLY A 165 -0.22 -16.46 -0.84
C GLY A 165 -0.07 -17.91 -1.29
N PHE A 166 1.17 -18.32 -1.62
CA PHE A 166 1.47 -19.70 -2.02
C PHE A 166 1.24 -20.73 -0.91
N LEU A 167 1.70 -20.45 0.31
CA LEU A 167 1.50 -21.34 1.46
C LEU A 167 0.01 -21.49 1.81
N SER A 168 -0.79 -20.47 1.55
CA SER A 168 -2.24 -20.47 1.80
C SER A 168 -2.96 -21.47 0.91
N ASP A 169 -2.52 -21.55 -0.35
CA ASP A 169 -3.06 -22.50 -1.31
C ASP A 169 -2.68 -23.95 -0.95
N LEU A 170 -1.50 -24.17 -0.34
CA LEU A 170 -1.03 -25.49 0.05
C LEU A 170 -1.64 -26.01 1.36
N TYR A 171 -1.61 -25.18 2.40
CA TYR A 171 -1.94 -25.59 3.77
C TYR A 171 -3.34 -25.19 4.22
N GLY A 172 -4.02 -24.33 3.46
CA GLY A 172 -5.35 -23.82 3.78
C GLY A 172 -5.32 -22.38 4.28
N ARG A 173 -6.46 -21.68 4.11
CA ARG A 173 -6.61 -20.26 4.45
C ARG A 173 -6.55 -20.06 5.96
N LYS A 174 -7.29 -20.89 6.71
CA LYS A 174 -7.41 -20.74 8.16
C LYS A 174 -6.06 -20.91 8.82
N LEU A 175 -5.37 -22.03 8.59
CA LEU A 175 -4.10 -22.36 9.24
C LEU A 175 -3.05 -21.28 9.01
N LEU A 176 -2.95 -20.77 7.78
CA LEU A 176 -1.97 -19.74 7.49
C LEU A 176 -2.31 -18.40 8.15
N LEU A 177 -3.59 -18.00 8.13
CA LEU A 177 -4.03 -16.79 8.84
C LEU A 177 -3.68 -16.85 10.33
N ILE A 178 -3.90 -17.99 11.00
CA ILE A 178 -3.50 -18.20 12.40
C ILE A 178 -1.98 -18.06 12.54
N SER A 179 -1.23 -18.71 11.67
CA SER A 179 0.23 -18.76 11.74
C SER A 179 0.85 -17.38 11.60
N CYS A 180 0.39 -16.57 10.63
CA CYS A 180 0.87 -15.19 10.44
C CYS A 180 0.55 -14.32 11.67
N ILE A 181 -0.66 -14.42 12.22
CA ILE A 181 -1.04 -13.67 13.44
C ILE A 181 -0.13 -14.07 14.61
N LEU A 182 0.05 -15.36 14.86
CA LEU A 182 0.87 -15.86 15.96
C LEU A 182 2.35 -15.48 15.82
N LEU A 183 2.89 -15.49 14.59
CA LEU A 183 4.28 -15.13 14.34
C LEU A 183 4.52 -13.61 14.39
N SER A 184 3.47 -12.79 14.14
CA SER A 184 3.56 -11.33 14.25
C SER A 184 3.71 -10.82 15.69
N LEU A 185 3.21 -11.57 16.68
CA LEU A 185 3.25 -11.15 18.09
C LEU A 185 4.68 -11.16 18.68
N PRO A 186 5.47 -12.26 18.57
CA PRO A 186 6.86 -12.24 19.00
C PRO A 186 7.69 -11.18 18.28
N ALA A 187 7.48 -10.97 16.99
CA ALA A 187 8.19 -9.94 16.24
C ALA A 187 7.96 -8.55 16.84
N THR A 188 6.71 -8.23 17.23
CA THR A 188 6.38 -6.96 17.91
C THR A 188 7.01 -6.87 19.30
N LEU A 189 6.98 -7.96 20.08
CA LEU A 189 7.57 -7.97 21.43
C LEU A 189 9.08 -7.75 21.39
N ILE A 190 9.78 -8.42 20.47
CA ILE A 190 11.23 -8.25 20.28
C ILE A 190 11.53 -6.82 19.82
N GLN A 191 10.68 -6.24 18.98
CA GLN A 191 10.82 -4.84 18.54
C GLN A 191 10.77 -3.86 19.72
N LEU A 192 9.82 -4.03 20.63
CA LEU A 192 9.62 -3.16 21.81
C LEU A 192 10.82 -3.15 22.76
N VAL A 193 11.48 -4.30 22.91
CA VAL A 193 12.63 -4.47 23.83
C VAL A 193 13.98 -4.36 23.11
N SER A 194 13.98 -4.01 21.83
CA SER A 194 15.20 -4.04 21.01
C SER A 194 16.22 -3.01 21.51
N PRO A 195 17.43 -3.43 21.93
CA PRO A 195 18.48 -2.50 22.39
C PRO A 195 19.35 -1.97 21.24
N PHE A 196 19.28 -2.60 20.07
CA PHE A 196 20.11 -2.27 18.91
C PHE A 196 19.25 -2.04 17.68
N TYR A 197 19.62 -1.04 16.88
CA TYR A 197 18.92 -0.68 15.65
C TYR A 197 18.76 -1.86 14.68
N TRP A 198 19.74 -2.76 14.56
CA TRP A 198 19.65 -3.93 13.67
C TRP A 198 18.55 -4.93 14.08
N ILE A 199 18.32 -5.10 15.38
CA ILE A 199 17.22 -5.94 15.89
C ILE A 199 15.88 -5.24 15.60
N PHE A 200 15.82 -3.94 15.85
CA PHE A 200 14.66 -3.11 15.53
C PHE A 200 14.29 -3.19 14.02
N LEU A 201 15.29 -3.12 13.14
CA LEU A 201 15.14 -3.21 11.69
C LEU A 201 14.69 -4.61 11.23
N THR A 202 15.35 -5.66 11.71
CA THR A 202 15.05 -7.06 11.31
C THR A 202 13.68 -7.51 11.81
N THR A 203 13.27 -7.14 13.02
CA THR A 203 11.90 -7.39 13.49
C THR A 203 10.86 -6.67 12.64
N HIS A 204 11.17 -5.47 12.15
CA HIS A 204 10.26 -4.73 11.27
C HIS A 204 10.05 -5.43 9.91
N PHE A 205 11.10 -6.03 9.35
CA PHE A 205 10.99 -6.89 8.17
C PHE A 205 9.99 -8.03 8.39
N PHE A 206 10.14 -8.80 9.47
CA PHE A 206 9.24 -9.91 9.79
C PHE A 206 7.82 -9.43 10.05
N HIS A 207 7.66 -8.25 10.66
CA HIS A 207 6.36 -7.62 10.80
C HIS A 207 5.70 -7.40 9.42
N GLY A 208 6.42 -6.80 8.46
CA GLY A 208 5.92 -6.62 7.09
C GLY A 208 5.54 -7.96 6.44
N LEU A 209 6.40 -8.98 6.57
CA LEU A 209 6.17 -10.33 6.05
C LEU A 209 4.86 -10.95 6.56
N PHE A 210 4.65 -10.96 7.87
CA PHE A 210 3.45 -11.57 8.45
C PHE A 210 2.20 -10.73 8.24
N SER A 211 2.33 -9.40 8.28
CA SER A 211 1.22 -8.46 8.04
C SER A 211 0.63 -8.64 6.64
N ALA A 212 1.49 -8.75 5.62
CA ALA A 212 1.07 -9.05 4.26
C ALA A 212 0.35 -10.39 4.16
N GLY A 213 0.88 -11.43 4.83
CA GLY A 213 0.24 -12.73 4.89
C GLY A 213 -1.16 -12.67 5.49
N VAL A 214 -1.36 -11.91 6.57
CA VAL A 214 -2.70 -11.71 7.15
C VAL A 214 -3.64 -11.07 6.13
N TYR A 215 -3.27 -9.93 5.55
CA TYR A 215 -4.16 -9.19 4.66
C TYR A 215 -4.49 -9.95 3.36
N THR A 216 -3.48 -10.55 2.72
CA THR A 216 -3.68 -11.33 1.48
C THR A 216 -4.58 -12.54 1.72
N VAL A 217 -4.35 -13.31 2.79
CA VAL A 217 -5.14 -14.51 3.10
C VAL A 217 -6.56 -14.14 3.51
N LEU A 218 -6.72 -13.08 4.30
CA LEU A 218 -8.01 -12.52 4.71
C LEU A 218 -8.85 -12.13 3.50
N PHE A 219 -8.27 -11.36 2.57
CA PHE A 219 -8.96 -10.91 1.37
C PHE A 219 -9.44 -12.10 0.51
N VAL A 220 -8.56 -13.08 0.27
CA VAL A 220 -8.91 -14.28 -0.51
C VAL A 220 -10.00 -15.08 0.19
N TYR A 221 -9.90 -15.29 1.49
CA TYR A 221 -10.90 -16.03 2.28
C TYR A 221 -12.30 -15.41 2.15
N ILE A 222 -12.39 -14.08 2.26
CA ILE A 222 -13.65 -13.34 2.08
C ILE A 222 -14.24 -13.60 0.69
N MET A 223 -13.42 -13.52 -0.37
CA MET A 223 -13.87 -13.71 -1.74
C MET A 223 -14.31 -15.15 -2.07
N GLU A 224 -13.78 -16.12 -1.34
CA GLU A 224 -14.12 -17.54 -1.49
C GLU A 224 -15.44 -17.92 -0.79
N ILE A 225 -15.84 -17.17 0.24
CA ILE A 225 -17.08 -17.41 1.00
C ILE A 225 -18.26 -16.63 0.45
N ILE A 226 -18.01 -15.45 -0.12
CA ILE A 226 -19.06 -14.56 -0.63
C ILE A 226 -19.36 -14.88 -2.10
N GLY A 227 -20.65 -14.86 -2.43
CA GLY A 227 -21.12 -15.05 -3.80
C GLY A 227 -20.70 -13.91 -4.74
N PRO A 228 -20.63 -14.18 -6.05
CA PRO A 228 -20.04 -13.27 -7.03
C PRO A 228 -20.68 -11.87 -7.04
N ASN A 229 -21.99 -11.75 -6.84
CA ASN A 229 -22.69 -10.45 -6.89
C ASN A 229 -22.32 -9.51 -5.73
N TYR A 230 -21.86 -10.03 -4.60
CA TYR A 230 -21.52 -9.25 -3.40
C TYR A 230 -20.02 -9.03 -3.19
N ARG A 231 -19.16 -9.65 -4.02
CA ARG A 231 -17.68 -9.53 -3.88
C ARG A 231 -17.19 -8.09 -3.94
N MET A 232 -17.75 -7.27 -4.85
CA MET A 232 -17.40 -5.85 -4.96
C MET A 232 -17.77 -5.08 -3.69
N VAL A 233 -19.00 -5.28 -3.18
CA VAL A 233 -19.47 -4.64 -1.95
C VAL A 233 -18.62 -5.08 -0.76
N ALA A 234 -18.26 -6.36 -0.68
CA ALA A 234 -17.39 -6.89 0.35
C ALA A 234 -15.98 -6.27 0.31
N ALA A 235 -15.38 -6.09 -0.88
CA ALA A 235 -14.09 -5.40 -1.01
C ALA A 235 -14.17 -3.96 -0.48
N ILE A 236 -15.20 -3.21 -0.87
CA ILE A 236 -15.42 -1.84 -0.40
C ILE A 236 -15.65 -1.79 1.11
N LEU A 237 -16.44 -2.72 1.65
CA LEU A 237 -16.68 -2.80 3.10
C LEU A 237 -15.40 -3.09 3.88
N LEU A 238 -14.43 -3.80 3.28
CA LEU A 238 -13.14 -4.07 3.91
C LEU A 238 -12.31 -2.78 4.07
N GLU A 239 -12.39 -1.87 3.11
CA GLU A 239 -11.73 -0.56 3.17
C GLU A 239 -12.23 0.30 4.34
N PHE A 240 -13.47 0.14 4.79
CA PHE A 240 -13.94 0.83 5.99
C PHE A 240 -13.26 0.32 7.27
N PHE A 241 -12.86 -0.96 7.34
CA PHE A 241 -12.04 -1.46 8.44
C PHE A 241 -10.62 -0.88 8.39
N TRP A 242 -10.09 -0.67 7.18
CA TRP A 242 -8.83 0.03 6.97
C TRP A 242 -8.90 1.47 7.50
N ILE A 243 -9.91 2.25 7.11
CA ILE A 243 -10.11 3.62 7.59
C ILE A 243 -10.32 3.66 9.11
N ALA A 244 -11.08 2.71 9.67
CA ALA A 244 -11.28 2.63 11.11
C ALA A 244 -9.95 2.48 11.86
N GLY A 245 -9.02 1.68 11.33
CA GLY A 245 -7.69 1.54 11.90
C GLY A 245 -6.85 2.82 11.83
N LEU A 246 -6.94 3.60 10.74
CA LEU A 246 -6.31 4.92 10.64
C LEU A 246 -6.79 5.88 11.73
N LEU A 247 -8.11 5.94 11.94
CA LEU A 247 -8.72 6.81 12.94
C LEU A 247 -8.39 6.37 14.38
N ILE A 248 -8.37 5.06 14.63
CA ILE A 248 -7.93 4.51 15.92
C ILE A 248 -6.46 4.86 16.18
N LEU A 249 -5.59 4.73 15.17
CA LEU A 249 -4.18 5.05 15.27
C LEU A 249 -3.94 6.51 15.67
N VAL A 250 -4.51 7.47 14.94
CA VAL A 250 -4.32 8.90 15.26
C VAL A 250 -4.97 9.29 16.59
N GLY A 251 -6.13 8.70 16.91
CA GLY A 251 -6.79 8.89 18.19
C GLY A 251 -5.90 8.42 19.35
N ALA A 252 -5.37 7.20 19.27
CA ALA A 252 -4.47 6.66 20.29
C ALA A 252 -3.15 7.45 20.39
N ALA A 253 -2.56 7.82 19.25
CA ALA A 253 -1.31 8.58 19.21
C ALA A 253 -1.44 10.00 19.79
N TYR A 254 -2.64 10.59 19.77
CA TYR A 254 -2.89 11.90 20.40
C TYR A 254 -2.80 11.83 21.93
N TRP A 255 -3.31 10.75 22.53
CA TRP A 255 -3.32 10.56 23.98
C TRP A 255 -2.03 9.90 24.51
N ILE A 256 -1.44 8.99 23.73
CA ILE A 256 -0.28 8.20 24.12
C ILE A 256 0.95 8.70 23.36
N ARG A 257 1.83 9.38 24.08
CA ARG A 257 3.05 10.03 23.54
C ARG A 257 4.29 9.15 23.60
N ASP A 258 4.27 8.08 24.38
CA ASP A 258 5.34 7.09 24.44
C ASP A 258 5.14 6.02 23.36
N TRP A 259 6.13 5.88 22.48
CA TRP A 259 6.05 4.96 21.34
C TRP A 259 5.92 3.48 21.75
N LYS A 260 6.52 3.05 22.87
CA LYS A 260 6.45 1.66 23.35
C LYS A 260 5.06 1.36 23.91
N ILE A 261 4.51 2.30 24.67
CA ILE A 261 3.12 2.19 25.18
C ILE A 261 2.14 2.22 24.00
N LEU A 262 2.36 3.09 23.03
CA LEU A 262 1.51 3.23 21.85
C LEU A 262 1.45 1.92 21.04
N VAL A 263 2.61 1.34 20.71
CA VAL A 263 2.70 0.03 20.04
C VAL A 263 2.00 -1.05 20.87
N THR A 264 2.25 -1.10 22.18
CA THR A 264 1.66 -2.12 23.06
C THR A 264 0.14 -2.04 23.07
N VAL A 265 -0.43 -0.86 23.26
CA VAL A 265 -1.88 -0.65 23.28
C VAL A 265 -2.50 -1.00 21.94
N LEU A 266 -1.89 -0.58 20.84
CA LEU A 266 -2.43 -0.76 19.49
C LEU A 266 -2.28 -2.18 18.93
N VAL A 267 -1.28 -2.94 19.36
CA VAL A 267 -1.08 -4.34 18.95
C VAL A 267 -1.78 -5.33 19.88
N SER A 268 -2.05 -4.95 21.14
CA SER A 268 -2.79 -5.79 22.08
C SER A 268 -4.12 -6.37 21.54
N PRO A 269 -4.91 -5.66 20.70
CA PRO A 269 -6.15 -6.21 20.17
C PRO A 269 -5.92 -7.41 19.25
N THR A 270 -4.72 -7.58 18.69
CA THR A 270 -4.36 -8.75 17.88
C THR A 270 -4.48 -10.06 18.67
N ILE A 271 -4.33 -10.03 20.00
CA ILE A 271 -4.49 -11.21 20.86
C ILE A 271 -5.95 -11.69 20.87
N PHE A 272 -6.94 -10.79 20.77
CA PHE A 272 -8.35 -11.18 20.74
C PHE A 272 -8.68 -12.05 19.51
N PHE A 273 -7.95 -11.89 18.39
CA PHE A 273 -8.14 -12.75 17.21
C PHE A 273 -7.89 -14.22 17.52
N ILE A 274 -6.92 -14.52 18.37
CA ILE A 274 -6.58 -15.89 18.78
C ILE A 274 -7.76 -16.53 19.53
N LEU A 275 -8.50 -15.74 20.32
CA LEU A 275 -9.59 -16.26 21.16
C LEU A 275 -10.77 -16.78 20.34
N TYR A 276 -11.12 -16.09 19.24
CA TYR A 276 -12.31 -16.44 18.45
C TYR A 276 -12.00 -17.16 17.13
N ILE A 277 -10.74 -17.45 16.84
CA ILE A 277 -10.32 -18.09 15.58
C ILE A 277 -10.93 -19.48 15.35
N TRP A 278 -11.35 -20.14 16.44
CA TRP A 278 -12.04 -21.43 16.41
C TRP A 278 -13.42 -21.35 15.74
N ILE A 279 -14.06 -20.18 15.75
CA ILE A 279 -15.37 -19.93 15.14
C ILE A 279 -15.26 -19.92 13.61
N ILE A 280 -14.12 -19.48 13.09
CA ILE A 280 -13.87 -19.32 11.65
C ILE A 280 -13.65 -20.71 11.03
N PRO A 281 -14.50 -21.18 10.09
CA PRO A 281 -14.27 -22.44 9.38
C PRO A 281 -13.16 -22.30 8.33
N GLU A 282 -12.64 -23.41 7.82
CA GLU A 282 -11.78 -23.37 6.62
C GLU A 282 -12.62 -23.01 5.39
N SER A 283 -11.97 -22.48 4.34
CA SER A 283 -12.64 -22.13 3.08
C SER A 283 -13.27 -23.38 2.44
N PRO A 284 -14.60 -23.41 2.22
CA PRO A 284 -15.25 -24.55 1.57
C PRO A 284 -14.75 -24.74 0.14
N ARG A 285 -14.39 -23.64 -0.55
CA ARG A 285 -13.85 -23.68 -1.91
C ARG A 285 -12.48 -24.36 -1.93
N TRP A 286 -11.60 -24.01 -1.00
CA TRP A 286 -10.29 -24.68 -0.86
C TRP A 286 -10.45 -26.16 -0.47
N LEU A 287 -11.37 -26.49 0.45
CA LEU A 287 -11.62 -27.89 0.81
C LEU A 287 -12.08 -28.71 -0.39
N THR A 288 -12.93 -28.16 -1.26
CA THR A 288 -13.33 -28.83 -2.50
C THR A 288 -12.18 -28.97 -3.50
N SER A 289 -11.25 -28.01 -3.58
CA SER A 289 -10.12 -28.10 -4.51
C SER A 289 -9.05 -29.12 -4.09
N VAL A 290 -8.87 -29.33 -2.78
CA VAL A 290 -7.93 -30.32 -2.22
C VAL A 290 -8.53 -31.72 -2.12
N GLY A 291 -9.84 -31.88 -2.35
CA GLY A 291 -10.52 -33.17 -2.33
C GLY A 291 -11.11 -33.58 -0.97
N LYS A 292 -11.17 -32.66 0.00
CA LYS A 292 -11.77 -32.89 1.32
C LYS A 292 -13.28 -32.63 1.32
N TYR A 293 -14.01 -33.42 0.54
CA TYR A 293 -15.44 -33.17 0.27
C TYR A 293 -16.33 -33.28 1.51
N ASP A 294 -16.05 -34.22 2.41
CA ASP A 294 -16.88 -34.43 3.60
C ASP A 294 -16.79 -33.26 4.59
N GLU A 295 -15.65 -32.59 4.67
CA GLU A 295 -15.48 -31.36 5.47
C GLU A 295 -16.16 -30.16 4.79
N ALA A 296 -16.00 -30.04 3.47
CA ALA A 296 -16.66 -28.99 2.69
C ALA A 296 -18.20 -29.07 2.82
N ASP A 297 -18.77 -30.27 2.65
CA ASP A 297 -20.22 -30.50 2.75
C ASP A 297 -20.77 -30.16 4.14
N LYS A 298 -20.05 -30.52 5.22
CA LYS A 298 -20.42 -30.14 6.59
C LYS A 298 -20.51 -28.62 6.76
N ILE A 299 -19.56 -27.88 6.21
CA ILE A 299 -19.55 -26.41 6.31
C ILE A 299 -20.66 -25.83 5.44
N LEU A 300 -20.83 -26.29 4.20
CA LEU A 300 -21.87 -25.81 3.29
C LEU A 300 -23.28 -26.06 3.86
N LYS A 301 -23.54 -27.22 4.47
CA LYS A 301 -24.78 -27.52 5.19
C LYS A 301 -25.02 -26.58 6.37
N LYS A 302 -23.97 -26.26 7.14
CA LYS A 302 -24.06 -25.28 8.23
C LYS A 302 -24.44 -23.89 7.71
N ILE A 303 -23.86 -23.47 6.58
CA ILE A 303 -24.21 -22.19 5.94
C ILE A 303 -25.66 -22.21 5.43
N ALA A 304 -26.05 -23.26 4.70
CA ALA A 304 -27.40 -23.40 4.16
C ALA A 304 -28.47 -23.39 5.26
N LYS A 305 -28.23 -24.12 6.36
CA LYS A 305 -29.11 -24.15 7.54
C LYS A 305 -29.24 -22.77 8.19
N SER A 306 -28.13 -22.04 8.35
CA SER A 306 -28.15 -20.69 8.91
C SER A 306 -28.79 -19.64 7.99
N ASN A 307 -28.85 -19.92 6.69
CA ASN A 307 -29.47 -19.06 5.68
C ASN A 307 -30.92 -19.47 5.34
N ASN A 308 -31.49 -20.46 6.05
CA ASN A 308 -32.82 -21.02 5.78
C ASN A 308 -33.00 -21.51 4.32
N LYS A 309 -31.97 -22.13 3.74
CA LYS A 309 -31.99 -22.70 2.39
C LYS A 309 -31.97 -24.23 2.42
N THR A 310 -32.42 -24.87 1.33
CA THR A 310 -32.48 -26.32 1.18
C THR A 310 -31.09 -26.96 1.24
N GLU A 311 -30.98 -28.10 1.91
CA GLU A 311 -29.70 -28.79 2.07
C GLU A 311 -29.11 -29.16 0.69
N THR A 312 -27.85 -28.79 0.49
CA THR A 312 -27.08 -29.18 -0.69
C THR A 312 -26.78 -30.68 -0.60
N SER A 313 -27.10 -31.46 -1.64
CA SER A 313 -26.81 -32.90 -1.64
C SER A 313 -25.33 -33.15 -2.01
N ARG A 314 -24.75 -34.22 -1.48
CA ARG A 314 -23.36 -34.66 -1.76
C ARG A 314 -23.06 -34.77 -3.26
N LEU A 315 -24.07 -35.13 -4.06
CA LEU A 315 -24.00 -35.28 -5.52
C LEU A 315 -23.75 -33.95 -6.24
N LEU A 316 -24.14 -32.82 -5.67
CA LEU A 316 -23.90 -31.48 -6.23
C LEU A 316 -22.46 -31.03 -6.03
N VAL A 317 -21.85 -31.41 -4.90
CA VAL A 317 -20.43 -31.10 -4.63
C VAL A 317 -19.52 -31.97 -5.49
N SER A 318 -19.85 -33.25 -5.69
CA SER A 318 -19.07 -34.15 -6.54
C SER A 318 -19.20 -33.83 -8.05
N SER A 319 -20.37 -33.39 -8.53
CA SER A 319 -20.55 -33.04 -9.95
C SER A 319 -19.83 -31.76 -10.38
N VAL A 320 -19.61 -30.82 -9.45
CA VAL A 320 -18.71 -29.67 -9.67
C VAL A 320 -17.27 -30.12 -9.84
N VAL A 321 -16.86 -31.21 -9.18
CA VAL A 321 -15.49 -31.70 -9.19
C VAL A 321 -15.15 -32.39 -10.51
N ASP A 322 -16.01 -33.24 -11.07
CA ASP A 322 -15.73 -33.90 -12.36
C ASP A 322 -15.46 -32.87 -13.49
N ASP A 323 -16.18 -31.75 -13.48
CA ASP A 323 -15.98 -30.60 -14.38
C ASP A 323 -14.67 -29.83 -14.08
N VAL A 324 -14.21 -29.80 -12.82
CA VAL A 324 -13.07 -29.00 -12.35
C VAL A 324 -11.75 -29.79 -12.37
N THR A 325 -11.72 -31.07 -12.01
CA THR A 325 -10.53 -31.93 -12.08
C THR A 325 -10.15 -32.27 -13.52
N GLY A 326 -11.13 -32.37 -14.43
CA GLY A 326 -10.88 -32.52 -15.87
C GLY A 326 -10.28 -31.26 -16.53
N ARG A 327 -10.61 -30.07 -16.02
CA ARG A 327 -10.13 -28.77 -16.55
C ARG A 327 -8.86 -28.25 -15.86
N ASN A 328 -8.75 -28.36 -14.54
CA ASN A 328 -7.64 -27.78 -13.77
C ASN A 328 -6.30 -28.48 -13.98
N ARG A 329 -6.28 -29.77 -14.38
CA ARG A 329 -5.03 -30.44 -14.76
C ARG A 329 -4.51 -30.01 -16.14
N ALA A 330 -5.38 -29.48 -16.99
CA ALA A 330 -5.06 -28.99 -18.33
C ALA A 330 -4.78 -27.46 -18.38
N GLU A 331 -5.31 -26.68 -17.43
CA GLU A 331 -5.26 -25.21 -17.43
C GLU A 331 -4.72 -24.58 -16.14
N SER A 332 -3.75 -25.21 -15.46
CA SER A 332 -2.88 -24.43 -14.57
C SER A 332 -2.09 -23.45 -15.45
N ALA A 333 -2.63 -22.25 -15.61
CA ALA A 333 -2.12 -21.25 -16.52
C ALA A 333 -0.72 -20.84 -16.05
N LYS A 334 0.30 -21.34 -16.74
CA LYS A 334 1.68 -20.91 -16.52
C LYS A 334 1.72 -19.39 -16.68
N VAL A 335 2.16 -18.67 -15.65
CA VAL A 335 2.45 -17.22 -15.67
C VAL A 335 3.24 -16.82 -16.92
N TRP A 336 4.06 -17.73 -17.45
CA TRP A 336 4.75 -17.61 -18.74
C TRP A 336 3.87 -17.22 -19.94
N LYS A 337 2.60 -17.64 -20.00
CA LYS A 337 1.67 -17.26 -21.08
C LYS A 337 1.38 -15.75 -21.09
N LEU A 338 1.60 -15.05 -19.96
CA LEU A 338 1.50 -13.60 -19.85
C LEU A 338 2.55 -12.89 -20.71
N PHE A 339 3.77 -13.43 -20.73
CA PHE A 339 4.90 -12.88 -21.48
C PHE A 339 4.91 -13.32 -22.95
N THR A 340 4.12 -14.33 -23.31
CA THR A 340 4.03 -14.82 -24.70
C THR A 340 3.11 -13.96 -25.57
N ASN A 341 2.09 -13.32 -25.00
CA ASN A 341 1.12 -12.52 -25.75
C ASN A 341 1.36 -11.02 -25.56
N CYS A 342 1.77 -10.35 -26.63
CA CYS A 342 2.15 -8.92 -26.62
C CYS A 342 1.01 -8.00 -26.13
N GLY A 343 -0.25 -8.27 -26.51
CA GLY A 343 -1.39 -7.46 -26.07
C GLY A 343 -1.67 -7.60 -24.58
N LEU A 344 -1.63 -8.83 -24.05
CA LEU A 344 -1.84 -9.09 -22.63
C LEU A 344 -0.67 -8.55 -21.77
N PHE A 345 0.55 -8.65 -22.29
CA PHE A 345 1.74 -8.07 -21.67
C PHE A 345 1.62 -6.54 -21.59
N ALA A 346 1.25 -5.87 -22.68
CA ALA A 346 1.07 -4.42 -22.70
C ALA A 346 0.01 -3.95 -21.68
N ARG A 347 -1.15 -4.62 -21.60
CA ARG A 347 -2.17 -4.32 -20.58
C ARG A 347 -1.63 -4.49 -19.17
N THR A 348 -0.91 -5.59 -18.93
CA THR A 348 -0.32 -5.87 -17.62
C THR A 348 0.72 -4.82 -17.25
N ALA A 349 1.57 -4.39 -18.19
CA ALA A 349 2.57 -3.36 -17.97
C ALA A 349 1.91 -2.00 -17.62
N ILE A 350 0.84 -1.62 -18.32
CA ILE A 350 0.08 -0.39 -18.03
C ILE A 350 -0.55 -0.46 -16.63
N CYS A 351 -1.20 -1.58 -16.30
CA CYS A 351 -1.80 -1.77 -14.98
C CYS A 351 -0.73 -1.82 -13.86
N ALA A 352 0.43 -2.43 -14.12
CA ALA A 352 1.51 -2.56 -13.14
C ALA A 352 2.15 -1.20 -12.85
N TYR A 353 2.39 -0.39 -13.89
CA TYR A 353 2.85 0.99 -13.74
C TYR A 353 1.86 1.83 -12.94
N ASN A 354 0.56 1.73 -13.24
CA ASN A 354 -0.47 2.43 -12.49
C ASN A 354 -0.54 1.98 -11.03
N ARG A 355 -0.45 0.68 -10.75
CA ARG A 355 -0.43 0.15 -9.38
C ARG A 355 0.81 0.65 -8.60
N PHE A 356 1.98 0.66 -9.24
CA PHE A 356 3.21 1.22 -8.70
C PHE A 356 3.05 2.69 -8.29
N ILE A 357 2.52 3.54 -9.18
CA ILE A 357 2.35 4.98 -8.89
C ILE A 357 1.33 5.22 -7.78
N LEU A 358 0.20 4.51 -7.78
CA LEU A 358 -0.83 4.70 -6.78
C LEU A 358 -0.30 4.41 -5.37
N ASP A 359 0.42 3.30 -5.18
CA ASP A 359 1.03 2.97 -3.90
C ASP A 359 2.20 3.91 -3.56
N LEU A 360 3.01 4.31 -4.56
CA LEU A 360 4.07 5.30 -4.38
C LEU A 360 3.51 6.62 -3.81
N ILE A 361 2.43 7.15 -4.38
CA ILE A 361 1.82 8.41 -3.93
C ILE A 361 1.06 8.22 -2.62
N TYR A 362 0.27 7.14 -2.51
CA TYR A 362 -0.55 6.87 -1.32
C TYR A 362 0.31 6.73 -0.06
N TYR A 363 1.32 5.86 -0.10
CA TYR A 363 2.22 5.68 1.04
C TYR A 363 3.14 6.89 1.23
N GLY A 364 3.45 7.62 0.17
CA GLY A 364 4.31 8.81 0.24
C GLY A 364 3.69 9.91 1.07
N ILE A 365 2.44 10.23 0.75
CA ILE A 365 1.65 11.20 1.51
C ILE A 365 1.34 10.65 2.91
N SER A 366 0.92 9.39 3.03
CA SER A 366 0.44 8.83 4.30
C SER A 366 1.55 8.55 5.31
N LEU A 367 2.78 8.25 4.87
CA LEU A 367 3.93 8.02 5.76
C LEU A 367 4.68 9.31 6.13
N ASN A 368 4.54 10.38 5.34
CA ASN A 368 5.31 11.63 5.52
C ASN A 368 4.40 12.83 5.79
N VAL A 369 3.26 12.60 6.46
CA VAL A 369 2.29 13.66 6.83
C VAL A 369 2.94 14.76 7.69
N GLU A 370 4.01 14.44 8.42
CA GLU A 370 4.83 15.40 9.20
C GLU A 370 5.40 16.53 8.33
N HIS A 371 5.81 16.24 7.10
CA HIS A 371 6.46 17.21 6.20
C HIS A 371 5.47 18.18 5.53
N LEU A 372 4.16 17.97 5.68
CA LEU A 372 3.13 18.83 5.09
C LEU A 372 2.90 20.13 5.88
N GLY A 373 3.60 20.33 7.00
CA GLY A 373 3.51 21.50 7.85
C GLY A 373 2.22 21.56 8.67
N GLY A 374 2.25 22.27 9.80
CA GLY A 374 1.11 22.35 10.72
C GLY A 374 1.07 21.19 11.73
N ASN A 375 -0.12 20.88 12.25
CA ASN A 375 -0.28 19.87 13.30
C ASN A 375 -0.37 18.45 12.72
N LEU A 376 0.57 17.57 13.09
CA LEU A 376 0.64 16.17 12.64
C LEU A 376 -0.69 15.42 12.79
N TYR A 377 -1.34 15.52 13.95
CA TYR A 377 -2.58 14.80 14.26
C TYR A 377 -3.76 15.28 13.42
N LEU A 378 -3.86 16.60 13.23
CA LEU A 378 -4.92 17.19 12.41
C LEU A 378 -4.73 16.79 10.94
N ASN A 379 -3.50 16.88 10.43
CA ASN A 379 -3.19 16.48 9.06
C ASN A 379 -3.47 15.00 8.81
N TYR A 380 -3.12 14.13 9.77
CA TYR A 380 -3.37 12.70 9.66
C TYR A 380 -4.87 12.38 9.71
N THR A 381 -5.62 13.05 10.59
CA THR A 381 -7.09 12.91 10.68
C THR A 381 -7.78 13.37 9.40
N LEU A 382 -7.31 14.48 8.82
CA LEU A 382 -7.79 14.98 7.52
C LEU A 382 -7.47 13.97 6.41
N SER A 383 -6.26 13.42 6.39
CA SER A 383 -5.80 12.39 5.46
C SER A 383 -6.69 11.13 5.51
N ALA A 384 -7.09 10.68 6.69
CA ALA A 384 -8.00 9.55 6.87
C ALA A 384 -9.46 9.89 6.48
N SER A 385 -9.92 11.11 6.78
CA SER A 385 -11.26 11.58 6.42
C SER A 385 -11.45 11.71 4.91
N VAL A 386 -10.42 12.18 4.21
CA VAL A 386 -10.37 12.24 2.75
C VAL A 386 -10.49 10.85 2.12
N GLU A 387 -9.88 9.84 2.73
CA GLU A 387 -9.93 8.46 2.27
C GLU A 387 -11.34 7.87 2.42
N ALA A 388 -12.00 8.16 3.54
CA ALA A 388 -13.42 7.84 3.74
C ALA A 388 -14.31 8.52 2.71
N ALA A 389 -14.09 9.82 2.46
CA ALA A 389 -14.83 10.57 1.46
C ALA A 389 -14.62 10.03 0.04
N ALA A 390 -13.40 9.63 -0.31
CA ALA A 390 -13.08 9.04 -1.60
C ALA A 390 -13.82 7.70 -1.80
N ASN A 391 -13.79 6.81 -0.79
CA ASN A 391 -14.46 5.52 -0.87
C ASN A 391 -15.99 5.65 -0.93
N ILE A 392 -16.59 6.54 -0.13
CA ILE A 392 -18.03 6.83 -0.20
C ILE A 392 -18.40 7.46 -1.55
N GLY A 393 -17.61 8.42 -2.02
CA GLY A 393 -17.79 9.07 -3.32
C GLY A 393 -17.75 8.05 -4.46
N MET A 394 -16.79 7.14 -4.45
CA MET A 394 -16.69 6.07 -5.44
C MET A 394 -17.88 5.11 -5.38
N CYS A 395 -18.35 4.71 -4.20
CA CYS A 395 -19.58 3.94 -4.06
C CYS A 395 -20.76 4.62 -4.74
N LEU A 396 -20.93 5.93 -4.53
CA LEU A 396 -22.01 6.70 -5.14
C LEU A 396 -21.84 6.78 -6.67
N LEU A 397 -20.63 7.07 -7.16
CA LEU A 397 -20.35 7.18 -8.58
C LEU A 397 -20.52 5.84 -9.33
N PHE A 398 -20.17 4.72 -8.70
CA PHE A 398 -20.38 3.38 -9.25
C PHE A 398 -21.83 2.92 -9.20
N LEU A 399 -22.45 2.97 -8.02
CA LEU A 399 -23.76 2.36 -7.78
C LEU A 399 -24.93 3.23 -8.26
N VAL A 400 -24.77 4.56 -8.22
CA VAL A 400 -25.86 5.51 -8.49
C VAL A 400 -25.76 6.11 -9.89
N PHE A 401 -24.58 6.60 -10.27
CA PHE A 401 -24.40 7.32 -11.54
C PHE A 401 -24.00 6.43 -12.71
N GLY A 402 -23.59 5.19 -12.46
CA GLY A 402 -23.23 4.23 -13.51
C GLY A 402 -22.12 4.75 -14.42
N LEU A 403 -21.15 5.52 -13.92
CA LEU A 403 -20.05 6.01 -14.73
C LEU A 403 -19.12 4.85 -15.17
N GLY A 404 -18.48 4.98 -16.33
CA GLY A 404 -17.53 4.00 -16.85
C GLY A 404 -16.28 3.90 -15.98
N ARG A 405 -15.70 2.69 -15.84
CA ARG A 405 -14.55 2.43 -14.96
C ARG A 405 -13.30 3.16 -15.46
N ARG A 406 -13.10 3.19 -16.77
CA ARG A 406 -11.96 3.87 -17.41
C ARG A 406 -12.05 5.38 -17.21
N ALA A 407 -13.24 5.95 -17.44
CA ALA A 407 -13.47 7.39 -17.29
C ALA A 407 -13.30 7.85 -15.83
N LEU A 408 -13.81 7.08 -14.87
CA LEU A 408 -13.64 7.36 -13.44
C LEU A 408 -12.17 7.35 -13.04
N TYR A 409 -11.45 6.27 -13.38
CA TYR A 409 -10.03 6.15 -13.05
C TYR A 409 -9.20 7.29 -13.65
N CYS A 410 -9.40 7.56 -14.95
CA CYS A 410 -8.69 8.64 -15.65
C CYS A 410 -9.02 10.01 -15.05
N GLY A 411 -10.30 10.30 -14.83
CA GLY A 411 -10.76 11.56 -14.26
C GLY A 411 -10.20 11.81 -12.86
N CYS A 412 -10.30 10.83 -11.96
CA CYS A 412 -9.79 10.94 -10.59
C CYS A 412 -8.26 11.09 -10.54
N THR A 413 -7.54 10.33 -11.37
CA THR A 413 -6.07 10.37 -11.38
C THR A 413 -5.55 11.68 -11.98
N ILE A 414 -6.13 12.16 -13.08
CA ILE A 414 -5.75 13.46 -13.69
C ILE A 414 -6.12 14.61 -12.76
N PHE A 415 -7.29 14.57 -12.13
CA PHE A 415 -7.69 15.56 -11.14
C PHE A 415 -6.69 15.61 -9.98
N GLY A 416 -6.27 14.45 -9.47
CA GLY A 416 -5.23 14.35 -8.45
C GLY A 416 -3.89 14.93 -8.92
N ALA A 417 -3.46 14.57 -10.13
CA ALA A 417 -2.21 15.05 -10.73
C ALA A 417 -2.16 16.57 -10.87
N LEU A 418 -3.25 17.19 -11.35
CA LEU A 418 -3.38 18.65 -11.46
C LEU A 418 -3.33 19.32 -10.08
N SER A 419 -3.94 18.71 -9.07
CA SER A 419 -3.92 19.22 -7.71
C SER A 419 -2.52 19.19 -7.09
N PHE A 420 -1.77 18.09 -7.27
CA PHE A 420 -0.37 18.02 -6.85
C PHE A 420 0.53 19.01 -7.60
N GLY A 421 0.32 19.18 -8.91
CA GLY A 421 1.02 20.18 -9.70
C GLY A 421 0.76 21.61 -9.19
N LEU A 422 -0.49 21.94 -8.87
CA LEU A 422 -0.85 23.24 -8.32
C LEU A 422 -0.30 23.44 -6.91
N SER A 423 -0.28 22.40 -6.08
CA SER A 423 0.37 22.41 -4.76
C SER A 423 1.86 22.72 -4.90
N ALA A 424 2.57 22.01 -5.78
CA ALA A 424 3.99 22.27 -6.05
C ALA A 424 4.25 23.70 -6.52
N LEU A 425 3.45 24.21 -7.46
CA LEU A 425 3.57 25.60 -7.93
C LEU A 425 3.33 26.60 -6.79
N SER A 426 2.33 26.38 -5.94
CA SER A 426 2.05 27.29 -4.82
C SER A 426 3.22 27.35 -3.83
N MET A 427 3.87 26.22 -3.53
CA MET A 427 5.07 26.16 -2.68
C MET A 427 6.27 26.87 -3.33
N LEU A 428 6.48 26.72 -4.64
CA LEU A 428 7.62 27.35 -5.35
C LEU A 428 7.51 28.87 -5.41
N TYR A 429 6.32 29.41 -5.69
CA TYR A 429 6.14 30.84 -5.88
C TYR A 429 5.95 31.62 -4.57
N TRP A 430 5.17 31.08 -3.63
CA TRP A 430 4.76 31.81 -2.42
C TRP A 430 5.41 31.32 -1.12
N GLY A 431 6.20 30.24 -1.16
CA GLY A 431 6.94 29.72 -0.01
C GLY A 431 6.03 29.31 1.16
N SER A 432 6.49 29.52 2.39
CA SER A 432 5.78 29.18 3.63
C SER A 432 4.42 29.88 3.82
N ARG A 433 4.20 31.03 3.16
CA ARG A 433 3.01 31.88 3.35
C ARG A 433 1.69 31.24 2.91
N VAL A 434 1.73 30.23 2.06
CA VAL A 434 0.55 29.52 1.52
C VAL A 434 0.48 28.06 1.96
N SER A 435 1.10 27.71 3.09
CA SER A 435 1.13 26.34 3.63
C SER A 435 -0.26 25.70 3.75
N SER A 436 -1.25 26.41 4.27
CA SER A 436 -2.63 25.92 4.38
C SER A 436 -3.31 25.63 3.03
N LEU A 437 -3.05 26.48 2.02
CA LEU A 437 -3.57 26.27 0.66
C LEU A 437 -2.91 25.05 0.02
N SER A 438 -1.60 24.93 0.17
CA SER A 438 -0.86 23.81 -0.39
C SER A 438 -1.28 22.48 0.26
N LEU A 439 -1.42 22.44 1.59
CA LEU A 439 -1.96 21.29 2.31
C LEU A 439 -3.35 20.91 1.80
N SER A 440 -4.24 21.89 1.60
CA SER A 440 -5.58 21.65 1.07
C SER A 440 -5.54 21.02 -0.32
N LEU A 441 -4.63 21.50 -1.19
CA LEU A 441 -4.41 20.94 -2.52
C LEU A 441 -3.84 19.51 -2.45
N VAL A 442 -2.87 19.23 -1.59
CA VAL A 442 -2.36 17.86 -1.38
C VAL A 442 -3.48 16.92 -0.95
N MET A 443 -4.37 17.37 -0.06
CA MET A 443 -5.50 16.56 0.41
C MET A 443 -6.55 16.33 -0.68
N ILE A 444 -6.83 17.33 -1.53
CA ILE A 444 -7.67 17.17 -2.73
C ILE A 444 -7.01 16.19 -3.72
N GLY A 445 -5.69 16.27 -3.88
CA GLY A 445 -4.92 15.32 -4.68
C GLY A 445 -5.03 13.89 -4.16
N LYS A 446 -4.86 13.71 -2.84
CA LYS A 446 -5.01 12.42 -2.16
C LYS A 446 -6.40 11.83 -2.37
N LEU A 447 -7.46 12.64 -2.36
CA LEU A 447 -8.83 12.20 -2.64
C LEU A 447 -8.93 11.49 -4.00
N GLY A 448 -8.34 12.09 -5.05
CA GLY A 448 -8.31 11.51 -6.39
C GLY A 448 -7.55 10.19 -6.43
N ILE A 449 -6.39 10.11 -5.77
CA ILE A 449 -5.58 8.89 -5.71
C ILE A 449 -6.28 7.77 -4.94
N SER A 450 -6.87 8.05 -3.77
CA SER A 450 -7.63 7.07 -3.00
C SER A 450 -8.82 6.51 -3.80
N ALA A 451 -9.53 7.36 -4.54
CA ALA A 451 -10.60 6.94 -5.44
C ALA A 451 -10.10 6.04 -6.59
N SER A 452 -8.94 6.36 -7.15
CA SER A 452 -8.28 5.56 -8.19
C SER A 452 -7.80 4.20 -7.68
N CYS A 453 -7.31 4.10 -6.43
CA CYS A 453 -6.94 2.83 -5.80
C CYS A 453 -8.12 1.85 -5.75
N THR A 454 -9.31 2.31 -5.38
CA THR A 454 -10.51 1.45 -5.34
C THR A 454 -10.94 1.05 -6.76
N THR A 455 -10.85 1.97 -7.72
CA THR A 455 -11.27 1.74 -9.10
C THR A 455 -10.37 0.75 -9.84
N ILE A 456 -9.05 0.82 -9.65
CA ILE A 456 -8.11 -0.04 -10.39
C ILE A 456 -8.26 -1.51 -9.99
N TYR A 457 -8.57 -1.82 -8.74
CA TYR A 457 -8.83 -3.19 -8.29
C TYR A 457 -10.03 -3.79 -9.01
N VAL A 458 -11.12 -3.03 -9.14
CA VAL A 458 -12.31 -3.45 -9.89
C VAL A 458 -11.99 -3.58 -11.38
N HIS A 459 -11.38 -2.56 -11.98
CA HIS A 459 -11.08 -2.55 -13.41
C HIS A 459 -10.16 -3.70 -13.82
N THR A 460 -9.10 -3.99 -13.06
CA THR A 460 -8.19 -5.11 -13.33
C THR A 460 -8.89 -6.46 -13.17
N SER A 461 -9.82 -6.60 -12.21
CA SER A 461 -10.64 -7.81 -12.05
C SER A 461 -11.56 -8.10 -13.24
N GLU A 462 -12.07 -7.05 -13.89
CA GLU A 462 -12.96 -7.16 -15.06
C GLU A 462 -12.16 -7.31 -16.38
N LEU A 463 -10.94 -6.76 -16.43
CA LEU A 463 -10.09 -6.70 -17.62
C LEU A 463 -9.42 -8.05 -17.95
N PHE A 464 -8.98 -8.80 -16.94
CA PHE A 464 -8.21 -10.02 -17.13
C PHE A 464 -9.07 -11.29 -17.13
N PRO A 465 -8.76 -12.28 -17.99
CA PRO A 465 -9.53 -13.51 -18.06
C PRO A 465 -9.33 -14.38 -16.82
N THR A 466 -10.37 -15.13 -16.45
CA THR A 466 -10.42 -15.90 -15.21
C THR A 466 -9.23 -16.84 -15.01
N SER A 467 -8.69 -17.40 -16.10
CA SER A 467 -7.55 -18.33 -16.09
C SER A 467 -6.22 -17.72 -15.65
N VAL A 468 -5.98 -16.42 -15.89
CA VAL A 468 -4.71 -15.73 -15.57
C VAL A 468 -4.87 -14.60 -14.55
N ARG A 469 -6.12 -14.23 -14.22
CA ARG A 469 -6.45 -13.06 -13.40
C ARG A 469 -5.73 -13.02 -12.06
N SER A 470 -5.72 -14.14 -11.32
CA SER A 470 -5.05 -14.21 -10.01
C SER A 470 -3.55 -13.99 -10.11
N SER A 471 -2.91 -14.55 -11.14
CA SER A 471 -1.48 -14.36 -11.40
C SER A 471 -1.16 -12.94 -11.78
N VAL A 472 -2.00 -12.31 -12.62
CA VAL A 472 -1.81 -10.91 -13.00
C VAL A 472 -1.98 -9.99 -11.80
N MET A 473 -3.06 -10.14 -11.03
CA MET A 473 -3.29 -9.36 -9.81
C MET A 473 -2.10 -9.43 -8.85
N ALA A 474 -1.52 -10.62 -8.66
CA ALA A 474 -0.30 -10.76 -7.86
C ALA A 474 0.87 -9.93 -8.42
N VAL A 475 1.11 -9.97 -9.74
CA VAL A 475 2.15 -9.13 -10.38
C VAL A 475 1.87 -7.64 -10.20
N LEU A 476 0.61 -7.22 -10.29
CA LEU A 476 0.22 -5.83 -10.05
C LEU A 476 0.50 -5.42 -8.61
N ASP A 477 0.06 -6.20 -7.63
CA ASP A 477 0.28 -5.93 -6.21
C ASP A 477 1.77 -5.89 -5.87
N LEU A 478 2.60 -6.75 -6.48
CA LEU A 478 4.06 -6.70 -6.33
C LEU A 478 4.65 -5.39 -6.87
N ALA A 479 4.15 -4.88 -8.00
CA ALA A 479 4.54 -3.57 -8.52
C ALA A 479 4.11 -2.44 -7.58
N GLY A 480 2.92 -2.54 -6.99
CA GLY A 480 2.44 -1.61 -5.96
C GLY A 480 3.34 -1.57 -4.72
N MET A 481 3.69 -2.73 -4.17
CA MET A 481 4.60 -2.85 -3.02
C MET A 481 5.99 -2.27 -3.29
N PHE A 482 6.49 -2.43 -4.52
CA PHE A 482 7.74 -1.77 -4.93
C PHE A 482 7.59 -0.24 -4.94
N GLY A 483 6.44 0.29 -5.36
CA GLY A 483 6.10 1.71 -5.25
C GLY A 483 6.09 2.19 -3.80
N GLY A 484 5.47 1.43 -2.90
CA GLY A 484 5.49 1.71 -1.46
C GLY A 484 6.90 1.74 -0.87
N ALA A 485 7.78 0.83 -1.29
CA ALA A 485 9.17 0.77 -0.83
C ALA A 485 10.02 1.96 -1.28
N VAL A 486 9.81 2.44 -2.51
CA VAL A 486 10.51 3.61 -3.08
C VAL A 486 10.00 4.93 -2.48
N SER A 487 8.76 4.93 -1.98
CA SER A 487 8.07 6.15 -1.56
C SER A 487 8.79 7.01 -0.50
N PRO A 488 9.29 6.44 0.62
CA PRO A 488 9.99 7.23 1.64
C PRO A 488 11.25 7.92 1.13
N TYR A 489 11.95 7.31 0.16
CA TYR A 489 13.17 7.88 -0.42
C TYR A 489 12.92 9.13 -1.26
N ILE A 490 11.70 9.36 -1.75
CA ILE A 490 11.36 10.61 -2.44
C ILE A 490 11.47 11.80 -1.48
N PHE A 491 11.09 11.61 -0.21
CA PHE A 491 11.24 12.62 0.84
C PHE A 491 12.70 12.78 1.29
N GLU A 492 13.45 11.68 1.40
CA GLU A 492 14.89 11.75 1.67
C GLU A 492 15.62 12.61 0.63
N MET A 493 15.32 12.40 -0.66
CA MET A 493 15.89 13.22 -1.75
C MET A 493 15.48 14.69 -1.65
N SER A 494 14.27 14.98 -1.17
CA SER A 494 13.82 16.35 -0.89
C SER A 494 14.66 17.01 0.20
N ASP A 495 15.02 16.28 1.26
CA ASP A 495 15.81 16.82 2.37
C ASP A 495 17.25 17.15 1.95
N PHE A 496 17.81 16.42 0.98
CA PHE A 496 19.10 16.77 0.36
C PHE A 496 19.03 18.07 -0.47
N MET A 497 17.87 18.39 -1.04
CA MET A 497 17.68 19.59 -1.87
C MET A 497 17.37 20.81 -1.00
N LYS A 498 18.39 21.55 -0.56
CA LYS A 498 18.18 22.79 0.22
C LYS A 498 17.36 23.85 -0.54
N GLY A 499 16.47 24.54 0.17
CA GLY A 499 15.70 25.70 -0.32
C GLY A 499 14.26 25.36 -0.71
N ARG A 500 13.58 26.27 -1.44
CA ARG A 500 12.15 26.14 -1.81
C ARG A 500 11.81 24.93 -2.68
N MET A 501 12.82 24.30 -3.29
CA MET A 501 12.65 23.09 -4.08
C MET A 501 12.43 21.83 -3.24
N SER A 502 12.82 21.80 -1.95
CA SER A 502 12.63 20.63 -1.08
C SER A 502 11.16 20.22 -1.03
N ALA A 503 10.30 21.11 -0.52
CA ALA A 503 8.89 20.83 -0.31
C ALA A 503 8.11 20.57 -1.62
N ALA A 504 8.51 21.19 -2.72
CA ALA A 504 7.84 21.05 -4.01
C ALA A 504 8.20 19.75 -4.75
N PHE A 505 9.39 19.17 -4.50
CA PHE A 505 9.90 18.03 -5.27
C PHE A 505 9.01 16.77 -5.18
N PRO A 506 8.60 16.29 -3.98
CA PRO A 506 7.73 15.13 -3.89
C PRO A 506 6.40 15.34 -4.63
N MET A 507 5.81 16.54 -4.53
CA MET A 507 4.55 16.88 -5.18
C MET A 507 4.68 16.94 -6.71
N LEU A 508 5.81 17.42 -7.24
CA LEU A 508 6.09 17.37 -8.68
C LEU A 508 6.22 15.94 -9.18
N VAL A 509 6.95 15.09 -8.45
CA VAL A 509 7.11 13.67 -8.79
C VAL A 509 5.74 12.98 -8.80
N TYR A 510 4.91 13.22 -7.78
CA TYR A 510 3.56 12.65 -7.70
C TYR A 510 2.65 13.18 -8.82
N GLY A 511 2.68 14.47 -9.12
CA GLY A 511 1.88 15.08 -10.19
C GLY A 511 2.24 14.53 -11.58
N VAL A 512 3.53 14.49 -11.92
CA VAL A 512 3.99 14.03 -13.25
C VAL A 512 3.74 12.54 -13.44
N THR A 513 4.05 11.72 -12.43
CA THR A 513 3.83 10.27 -12.51
C THR A 513 2.35 9.92 -12.54
N ALA A 514 1.51 10.57 -11.73
CA ALA A 514 0.05 10.38 -11.78
C ALA A 514 -0.53 10.78 -13.14
N LEU A 515 -0.08 11.89 -13.73
CA LEU A 515 -0.55 12.33 -15.05
C LEU A 515 -0.21 11.29 -16.12
N ALA A 516 1.01 10.75 -16.12
CA ALA A 516 1.41 9.69 -17.03
C ALA A 516 0.55 8.42 -16.84
N GLY A 517 0.30 8.00 -15.59
CA GLY A 517 -0.56 6.85 -15.29
C GLY A 517 -2.00 7.04 -15.77
N GLY A 518 -2.58 8.20 -15.51
CA GLY A 518 -3.92 8.59 -15.94
C GLY A 518 -4.07 8.64 -17.46
N LEU A 519 -3.05 9.08 -18.20
CA LEU A 519 -3.07 9.07 -19.67
C LEU A 519 -2.91 7.65 -20.23
N LEU A 520 -2.06 6.82 -19.64
CA LEU A 520 -1.83 5.44 -20.10
C LEU A 520 -3.08 4.56 -19.94
N ILE A 521 -3.95 4.83 -18.96
CA ILE A 521 -5.19 4.07 -18.79
C ILE A 521 -6.18 4.26 -19.95
N LEU A 522 -6.06 5.35 -20.73
CA LEU A 522 -6.93 5.61 -21.88
C LEU A 522 -6.70 4.59 -23.00
N LEU A 523 -5.54 3.94 -23.01
CA LEU A 523 -5.20 2.85 -23.94
C LEU A 523 -5.91 1.54 -23.58
N LEU A 524 -6.51 1.43 -22.40
CA LEU A 524 -7.28 0.24 -21.99
C LEU A 524 -8.74 0.34 -22.45
N PRO A 525 -9.40 -0.81 -22.70
CA PRO A 525 -10.82 -0.84 -23.04
C PRO A 525 -11.70 -0.51 -21.83
N GLU A 526 -12.88 0.05 -22.07
CA GLU A 526 -13.90 0.23 -21.03
C GLU A 526 -14.51 -1.13 -20.64
N THR A 527 -14.67 -1.39 -19.35
CA THR A 527 -15.17 -2.68 -18.83
C THR A 527 -16.65 -2.62 -18.44
N LYS A 528 -17.25 -1.43 -18.36
CA LYS A 528 -18.66 -1.25 -18.01
C LYS A 528 -19.60 -2.08 -18.90
N ASP A 529 -20.50 -2.82 -18.25
CA ASP A 529 -21.56 -3.65 -18.84
C ASP A 529 -21.08 -4.72 -19.84
N LYS A 530 -19.77 -5.02 -19.86
CA LYS A 530 -19.20 -6.11 -20.66
C LYS A 530 -19.12 -7.38 -19.81
N LYS A 531 -19.40 -8.54 -20.42
CA LYS A 531 -19.18 -9.83 -19.76
C LYS A 531 -17.68 -10.03 -19.51
N MET A 532 -17.34 -10.53 -18.31
CA MET A 532 -15.96 -10.87 -17.98
C MET A 532 -15.41 -11.89 -18.99
N PRO A 533 -14.19 -11.69 -19.51
CA PRO A 533 -13.61 -12.62 -20.46
C PRO A 533 -13.29 -13.95 -19.77
N ASP A 534 -13.72 -15.06 -20.36
CA ASP A 534 -13.35 -16.40 -19.89
C ASP A 534 -11.98 -16.81 -20.48
N ASN A 535 -11.69 -16.43 -21.73
CA ASN A 535 -10.47 -16.80 -22.46
C ASN A 535 -9.61 -15.59 -22.87
N ILE A 536 -8.33 -15.84 -23.17
CA ILE A 536 -7.37 -14.81 -23.62
C ILE A 536 -7.81 -14.18 -24.96
N GLU A 537 -8.36 -14.99 -25.87
CA GLU A 537 -8.87 -14.48 -27.16
C GLU A 537 -10.07 -13.54 -26.99
N ASP A 538 -10.95 -13.82 -26.03
CA ASP A 538 -12.10 -12.96 -25.72
C ASP A 538 -11.66 -11.66 -25.09
N ALA A 539 -10.62 -11.73 -24.24
CA ALA A 539 -9.99 -10.52 -23.71
C ALA A 539 -9.40 -9.67 -24.84
N LEU A 540 -8.70 -10.24 -25.83
CA LEU A 540 -8.09 -9.49 -26.93
C LEU A 540 -9.10 -8.92 -27.93
N LYS A 541 -10.22 -9.62 -28.18
CA LYS A 541 -11.31 -9.11 -29.04
C LYS A 541 -11.96 -7.85 -28.49
N SER A 542 -11.99 -7.68 -27.16
CA SER A 542 -12.58 -6.49 -26.54
C SER A 542 -11.76 -5.21 -26.81
N ASP A 543 -10.44 -5.30 -27.01
CA ASP A 543 -9.60 -4.16 -27.40
C ASP A 543 -9.95 -3.67 -28.80
N VAL A 544 -10.08 -4.60 -29.75
CA VAL A 544 -10.37 -4.26 -31.15
C VAL A 544 -11.73 -3.59 -31.30
N GLN A 545 -12.74 -4.08 -30.56
CA GLN A 545 -14.10 -3.51 -30.56
C GLN A 545 -14.19 -2.13 -29.90
N ASP A 546 -13.34 -1.83 -28.92
CA ASP A 546 -13.30 -0.51 -28.29
C ASP A 546 -12.53 0.50 -29.16
N THR A 547 -11.40 0.07 -29.71
CA THR A 547 -10.59 0.88 -30.64
C THR A 547 -11.40 1.26 -31.88
N SER A 548 -12.25 0.35 -32.41
CA SER A 548 -13.13 0.66 -33.55
C SER A 548 -14.27 1.63 -33.23
N LYS A 549 -14.65 1.79 -31.95
CA LYS A 549 -15.67 2.77 -31.53
C LYS A 549 -15.10 4.16 -31.35
N HIS A 550 -13.82 4.29 -31.02
CA HIS A 550 -13.15 5.56 -30.77
C HIS A 550 -12.35 6.09 -31.97
N THR A 551 -12.04 5.25 -32.96
CA THR A 551 -11.30 5.67 -34.17
C THR A 551 -12.26 5.93 -35.32
N VAL A 552 -12.72 7.18 -35.49
CA VAL A 552 -13.18 7.66 -36.81
C VAL A 552 -11.93 8.03 -37.60
N LEU A 553 -11.15 7.03 -37.99
CA LEU A 553 -10.17 7.13 -39.08
C LEU A 553 -9.86 5.69 -39.55
N PRO A 554 -10.59 5.17 -40.53
CA PRO A 554 -10.18 3.94 -41.20
C PRO A 554 -8.96 4.30 -42.04
N ASP A 555 -7.82 3.64 -41.81
CA ASP A 555 -6.87 3.23 -42.89
C ASP A 555 -5.46 2.89 -42.40
N VAL A 556 -5.10 3.07 -41.11
CA VAL A 556 -3.72 2.77 -40.66
C VAL A 556 -3.53 1.38 -40.04
N LEU A 557 -4.61 0.69 -39.64
CA LEU A 557 -4.55 -0.68 -39.07
C LEU A 557 -4.85 -1.80 -40.09
N ALA A 558 -5.28 -1.47 -41.31
CA ALA A 558 -5.52 -2.45 -42.36
C ALA A 558 -4.24 -3.12 -42.91
N THR A 559 -3.06 -2.54 -42.62
CA THR A 559 -1.76 -3.07 -43.04
C THR A 559 -1.23 -4.18 -42.14
N GLN A 560 -1.69 -4.32 -40.88
CA GLN A 560 -1.28 -5.43 -40.01
C GLN A 560 -2.08 -6.72 -40.25
N THR A 561 -3.36 -6.62 -40.64
CA THR A 561 -4.16 -7.78 -41.04
C THR A 561 -3.76 -8.32 -42.42
N HIS A 562 -3.23 -7.48 -43.32
CA HIS A 562 -2.73 -7.94 -44.61
C HIS A 562 -1.44 -8.78 -44.53
N TYR A 563 -0.55 -8.52 -43.55
CA TYR A 563 0.67 -9.33 -43.38
C TYR A 563 0.40 -10.72 -42.76
N ALA A 564 -0.62 -10.84 -41.90
CA ALA A 564 -1.01 -12.14 -41.33
C ALA A 564 -1.76 -13.04 -42.33
N ALA A 565 -2.52 -12.45 -43.27
CA ALA A 565 -3.25 -13.19 -44.30
C ALA A 565 -2.34 -13.75 -45.41
N ILE A 566 -1.21 -13.11 -45.71
CA ILE A 566 -0.29 -13.54 -46.78
C ILE A 566 0.57 -14.74 -46.33
N ASN A 567 0.91 -14.85 -45.04
CA ASN A 567 1.73 -15.96 -44.54
C ASN A 567 0.93 -17.23 -44.19
N GLY A 568 -0.41 -17.17 -44.14
CA GLY A 568 -1.27 -18.34 -43.88
C GLY A 568 -1.73 -19.10 -45.13
N VAL A 569 -1.44 -18.58 -46.34
CA VAL A 569 -1.94 -19.15 -47.61
C VAL A 569 -0.87 -19.96 -48.35
N THR A 570 0.42 -19.81 -48.03
CA THR A 570 1.52 -20.53 -48.68
C THR A 570 1.80 -21.93 -48.14
N GLU A 571 1.29 -22.31 -46.97
CA GLU A 571 1.55 -23.66 -46.38
C GLU A 571 0.51 -24.74 -46.74
N ARG A 572 -0.57 -24.42 -47.47
CA ARG A 572 -1.62 -25.41 -47.84
C ARG A 572 -1.61 -25.89 -49.28
N ARG A 573 -0.56 -25.60 -50.07
CA ARG A 573 -0.54 -25.97 -51.51
C ARG A 573 0.67 -26.78 -52.00
N ALA A 574 1.46 -27.38 -51.11
CA ALA A 574 2.55 -28.29 -51.48
C ALA A 574 2.39 -29.64 -50.77
N GLY A 575 1.60 -30.55 -51.35
CA GLY A 575 1.42 -31.89 -50.81
C GLY A 575 0.30 -32.67 -51.49
N GLY A 576 0.46 -32.98 -52.78
CA GLY A 576 -0.50 -33.79 -53.52
C GLY A 576 -0.19 -33.90 -55.01
N GLY A 577 0.86 -34.63 -55.36
CA GLY A 577 1.17 -34.97 -56.75
C GLY A 577 1.87 -36.32 -56.82
N GLY A 578 1.23 -37.28 -57.52
CA GLY A 578 1.88 -38.46 -58.08
C GLY A 578 1.15 -39.78 -57.90
N GLN A 579 0.30 -40.17 -58.86
CA GLN A 579 0.56 -41.33 -59.74
C GLN A 579 -0.55 -41.54 -60.78
N SER A 580 -0.15 -41.47 -62.06
CA SER A 580 -0.72 -42.09 -63.27
C SER A 580 -0.72 -43.63 -63.13
N SER A 581 -1.38 -44.50 -63.90
CA SER A 581 -1.85 -44.58 -65.30
C SER A 581 -2.64 -45.92 -65.39
N SER A 582 -3.76 -46.02 -66.11
CA SER A 582 -3.86 -46.76 -67.39
C SER A 582 -3.34 -48.21 -67.34
N ASP A 583 -4.21 -49.16 -66.98
CA ASP A 583 -4.70 -50.30 -67.79
C ASP A 583 -5.45 -51.31 -66.91
#